data_AF-A0A540WI00-F1
#
_entry.id   AF-A0A540WI00-F1
#
_cell.length_a   1.000
_cell.length_b   1.000
_cell.length_c   1.000
_cell.angle_alpha   90.00
_cell.angle_beta   90.00
_cell.angle_gamma   90.00
#
_symmetry.space_group_name_H-M   'P 1'
#
loop_
_entity.id
_entity.type
_entity.pdbx_description
1 polymer ?
#
loop_
_entity_poly.entity_id
_entity_poly.type
_entity_poly.pdbx_seq_one_letter_code
_entity_poly.pdbx_strand_id
1 'polypeptide(L)'
;MQGPTGMPTRDEFVTAPGKGPNILPLDIPPLAQQHAQQVSDAYRTGGAKAATTKLQELVQAQPALDTAYVNELIRMTQPTLQQVGAELGVRVSKDKDDSKKNGITRDSLNALAAVAERAGPEGQQALGKALADGLPNSGQLNQFDDVLQDMKTKNPIGAVLLGGATVTELQASGKDKAAKELQREHKPLDYQGQWKPGQKLSEANNAHSTNTQHDFNKAVEEGKNWVEGDLQTKKDGGMEMNHDESGPKLSFQEWLAKGKALGVGVKVDVKLDAFKNDPVKKEAAVKEMVKQVVDSGIPGERLMFSVNPTEARWIREALGDKLPNATMGINAPDGALTSDTAAAMQQHITDNAPRPVSFITRYKDIKDASPEVIQALKNGKATVSVWNDPGDMSPLIEQADDVVSETKKLKERGVDGMIDIRESTTLAITGGKLKDTAGDVKDSVVSSFKGAVSFGKWK
;
A
#
# COMPACT_ATOMS: atom_id res chain seq x y z
N MET A 1 -63.13 8.30 39.66
CA MET A 1 -63.22 8.74 38.26
C MET A 1 -62.39 10.00 38.11
N GLN A 2 -61.24 9.88 37.43
CA GLN A 2 -60.51 10.93 36.68
C GLN A 2 -59.23 10.26 36.20
N GLY A 3 -59.09 10.14 34.88
CA GLY A 3 -57.99 9.42 34.22
C GLY A 3 -56.69 10.21 34.22
N PRO A 4 -55.55 9.55 33.93
CA PRO A 4 -54.24 10.19 33.94
C PRO A 4 -54.05 11.08 32.69
N THR A 5 -53.72 12.33 32.95
CA THR A 5 -53.39 13.36 31.97
C THR A 5 -51.95 13.23 31.46
N GLY A 6 -51.78 13.25 30.14
CA GLY A 6 -50.63 13.87 29.46
C GLY A 6 -49.38 13.00 29.28
N MET A 7 -49.31 12.29 28.16
CA MET A 7 -48.03 11.87 27.57
C MET A 7 -47.26 13.10 27.02
N PRO A 8 -45.93 13.18 27.17
CA PRO A 8 -45.14 14.23 26.56
C PRO A 8 -45.10 14.09 25.03
N THR A 9 -45.46 15.17 24.33
CA THR A 9 -45.37 15.29 22.88
C THR A 9 -43.94 15.45 22.40
N ARG A 10 -43.70 14.92 21.21
CA ARG A 10 -42.40 14.60 20.59
C ARG A 10 -41.73 15.82 19.94
N ASP A 11 -41.63 16.96 20.64
CA ASP A 11 -41.12 18.22 20.07
C ASP A 11 -40.23 19.06 21.02
N GLU A 12 -39.35 18.42 21.78
CA GLU A 12 -38.26 19.12 22.50
C GLU A 12 -36.88 18.52 22.18
N PHE A 13 -36.51 18.56 20.90
CA PHE A 13 -35.10 18.53 20.46
C PHE A 13 -34.97 19.42 19.22
N VAL A 14 -35.28 20.71 19.37
CA VAL A 14 -34.77 21.72 18.42
C VAL A 14 -33.40 22.15 18.93
N THR A 15 -32.37 21.40 18.55
CA THR A 15 -31.02 21.94 18.55
C THR A 15 -30.96 23.05 17.49
N ALA A 16 -30.49 24.22 17.93
CA ALA A 16 -30.24 25.36 17.06
C ALA A 16 -29.44 24.93 15.81
N PRO A 17 -29.71 25.52 14.63
CA PRO A 17 -28.87 25.29 13.46
C PRO A 17 -27.49 25.88 13.73
N GLY A 18 -26.57 25.02 14.20
CA GLY A 18 -25.17 25.34 14.21
C GLY A 18 -24.76 25.68 12.79
N LYS A 19 -24.17 26.87 12.60
CA LYS A 19 -23.38 27.20 11.42
C LYS A 19 -22.22 26.20 11.31
N GLY A 20 -22.49 25.02 10.75
CA GLY A 20 -21.46 24.21 10.15
C GLY A 20 -20.81 25.00 9.01
N PRO A 21 -19.56 24.69 8.64
CA PRO A 21 -18.98 25.27 7.44
C PRO A 21 -19.96 25.03 6.30
N ASN A 22 -20.37 26.12 5.67
CA ASN A 22 -21.19 26.14 4.49
C ASN A 22 -20.35 25.46 3.40
N ILE A 23 -20.45 24.13 3.29
CA ILE A 23 -19.88 23.39 2.17
C ILE A 23 -20.74 23.83 0.99
N LEU A 24 -20.24 24.83 0.27
CA LEU A 24 -20.77 25.21 -1.04
C LEU A 24 -21.00 23.92 -1.85
N PRO A 25 -22.02 23.86 -2.72
CA PRO A 25 -22.13 22.76 -3.68
C PRO A 25 -20.75 22.57 -4.29
N LEU A 26 -20.17 21.38 -4.16
CA LEU A 26 -18.93 21.06 -4.85
C LEU A 26 -19.14 21.50 -6.30
N ASP A 27 -18.36 22.49 -6.75
CA ASP A 27 -18.30 22.85 -8.16
C ASP A 27 -17.95 21.55 -8.89
N ILE A 28 -18.97 20.92 -9.50
CA ILE A 28 -18.81 19.76 -10.34
C ILE A 28 -17.82 20.22 -11.42
N PRO A 29 -16.60 19.67 -11.51
CA PRO A 29 -15.64 20.19 -12.47
C PRO A 29 -16.26 20.04 -13.87
N PRO A 30 -16.53 21.12 -14.61
CA PRO A 30 -17.14 21.04 -15.94
C PRO A 30 -16.37 20.09 -16.87
N LEU A 31 -15.08 19.92 -16.58
CA LEU A 31 -14.16 19.00 -17.22
C LEU A 31 -14.56 17.52 -17.08
N ALA A 32 -14.94 17.05 -15.88
CA ALA A 32 -15.27 15.63 -15.66
C ALA A 32 -16.53 15.22 -16.46
N GLN A 33 -17.51 16.12 -16.57
CA GLN A 33 -18.70 15.90 -17.37
C GLN A 33 -18.38 15.82 -18.87
N GLN A 34 -17.56 16.76 -19.38
CA GLN A 34 -17.11 16.73 -20.77
C GLN A 34 -16.32 15.44 -21.07
N HIS A 35 -15.47 15.01 -20.15
CA HIS A 35 -14.65 13.81 -20.28
C HIS A 35 -15.48 12.52 -20.23
N ALA A 36 -16.51 12.46 -19.37
CA ALA A 36 -17.48 11.36 -19.38
C ALA A 36 -18.20 11.24 -20.73
N GLN A 37 -18.55 12.36 -21.36
CA GLN A 37 -19.13 12.35 -22.70
C GLN A 37 -18.15 11.78 -23.74
N GLN A 38 -16.86 12.13 -23.67
CA GLN A 38 -15.85 11.55 -24.57
C GLN A 38 -15.73 10.03 -24.41
N VAL A 39 -15.84 9.51 -23.19
CA VAL A 39 -15.84 8.06 -22.95
C VAL A 39 -17.09 7.39 -23.54
N SER A 40 -18.25 8.03 -23.39
CA SER A 40 -19.49 7.58 -24.03
C SER A 40 -19.40 7.53 -25.55
N ASP A 41 -18.80 8.57 -26.16
CA ASP A 41 -18.59 8.66 -27.61
C ASP A 41 -17.62 7.57 -28.09
N ALA A 42 -16.56 7.31 -27.33
CA ALA A 42 -15.63 6.22 -27.60
C ALA A 42 -16.32 4.84 -27.53
N TYR A 43 -17.22 4.62 -26.56
CA TYR A 43 -18.02 3.39 -26.52
C TYR A 43 -18.89 3.21 -27.77
N ARG A 44 -19.58 4.28 -28.20
CA ARG A 44 -20.46 4.24 -29.37
C ARG A 44 -19.72 3.90 -30.67
N THR A 45 -18.44 4.22 -30.76
CA THR A 45 -17.63 4.04 -31.98
C THR A 45 -16.79 2.78 -31.96
N GLY A 46 -16.30 2.35 -30.79
CA GLY A 46 -15.35 1.23 -30.69
C GLY A 46 -15.62 0.25 -29.55
N GLY A 47 -16.79 0.32 -28.90
CA GLY A 47 -17.23 -0.60 -27.85
C GLY A 47 -16.40 -0.52 -26.56
N ALA A 48 -16.41 -1.61 -25.78
CA ALA A 48 -15.78 -1.67 -24.47
C ALA A 48 -14.30 -1.24 -24.46
N LYS A 49 -13.53 -1.73 -25.43
CA LYS A 49 -12.09 -1.41 -25.55
C LYS A 49 -11.85 0.08 -25.72
N ALA A 50 -12.53 0.72 -26.66
CA ALA A 50 -12.32 2.15 -26.93
C ALA A 50 -12.74 3.03 -25.74
N ALA A 51 -13.85 2.70 -25.09
CA ALA A 51 -14.33 3.44 -23.91
C ALA A 51 -13.34 3.40 -22.75
N THR A 52 -12.85 2.20 -22.41
CA THR A 52 -11.92 2.00 -21.29
C THR A 52 -10.55 2.59 -21.57
N THR A 53 -10.03 2.45 -22.80
CA THR A 53 -8.80 3.16 -23.23
C THR A 53 -8.97 4.67 -23.09
N LYS A 54 -10.10 5.23 -23.55
CA LYS A 54 -10.34 6.66 -23.42
C LYS A 54 -10.42 7.13 -21.97
N LEU A 55 -11.06 6.35 -21.10
CA LEU A 55 -11.11 6.63 -19.67
C LEU A 55 -9.71 6.64 -19.06
N GLN A 56 -8.88 5.64 -19.39
CA GLN A 56 -7.48 5.58 -18.93
C GLN A 56 -6.67 6.80 -19.39
N GLU A 57 -6.74 7.18 -20.68
CA GLU A 57 -6.04 8.36 -21.21
C GLU A 57 -6.39 9.63 -20.44
N LEU A 58 -7.68 9.83 -20.17
CA LEU A 58 -8.18 11.02 -19.48
C LEU A 58 -7.75 11.08 -18.01
N VAL A 59 -7.66 9.91 -17.36
CA VAL A 59 -7.14 9.78 -15.98
C VAL A 59 -5.63 10.01 -15.94
N GLN A 60 -4.87 9.44 -16.87
CA GLN A 60 -3.42 9.59 -16.95
C GLN A 60 -2.98 11.02 -17.28
N ALA A 61 -3.82 11.78 -17.99
CA ALA A 61 -3.58 13.19 -18.28
C ALA A 61 -3.70 14.10 -17.03
N GLN A 62 -4.24 13.61 -15.90
CA GLN A 62 -4.35 14.39 -14.67
C GLN A 62 -3.16 14.20 -13.72
N PRO A 63 -2.88 15.17 -12.82
CA PRO A 63 -1.91 15.02 -11.75
C PRO A 63 -2.13 13.77 -10.90
N ALA A 64 -1.04 13.14 -10.45
CA ALA A 64 -1.03 11.85 -9.74
C ALA A 64 -2.05 11.75 -8.59
N LEU A 65 -2.22 12.84 -7.85
CA LEU A 65 -3.00 12.90 -6.61
C LEU A 65 -4.44 13.41 -6.77
N ASP A 66 -4.92 13.66 -8.00
CA ASP A 66 -6.28 14.15 -8.23
C ASP A 66 -7.34 13.04 -8.19
N THR A 67 -7.40 12.34 -7.05
CA THR A 67 -8.36 11.24 -6.80
C THR A 67 -9.81 11.73 -6.87
N ALA A 68 -10.07 12.98 -6.48
CA ALA A 68 -11.42 13.55 -6.48
C ALA A 68 -11.97 13.66 -7.90
N TYR A 69 -11.17 14.21 -8.84
CA TYR A 69 -11.52 14.22 -10.25
C TYR A 69 -11.72 12.80 -10.79
N VAL A 70 -10.83 11.86 -10.47
CA VAL A 70 -10.92 10.48 -11.01
C VAL A 70 -12.20 9.80 -10.55
N ASN A 71 -12.54 9.88 -9.27
CA ASN A 71 -13.79 9.33 -8.74
C ASN A 71 -15.02 9.97 -9.40
N GLU A 72 -15.00 11.30 -9.58
CA GLU A 72 -16.10 12.01 -10.22
C GLU A 72 -16.26 11.64 -11.69
N LEU A 73 -15.16 11.49 -12.43
CA LEU A 73 -15.17 11.01 -13.80
C LEU A 73 -15.74 9.59 -13.89
N ILE A 74 -15.31 8.68 -13.03
CA ILE A 74 -15.84 7.30 -12.97
C ILE A 74 -17.35 7.34 -12.68
N ARG A 75 -17.78 8.13 -11.69
CA ARG A 75 -19.20 8.31 -11.33
C ARG A 75 -20.03 8.80 -12.50
N MET A 76 -19.56 9.82 -13.23
CA MET A 76 -20.25 10.35 -14.42
C MET A 76 -20.24 9.37 -15.59
N THR A 77 -19.23 8.50 -15.68
CA THR A 77 -19.08 7.48 -16.74
C THR A 77 -19.82 6.18 -16.41
N GLN A 78 -20.48 6.08 -15.24
CA GLN A 78 -21.10 4.84 -14.77
C GLN A 78 -22.06 4.17 -15.77
N PRO A 79 -22.93 4.90 -16.50
CA PRO A 79 -23.79 4.27 -17.51
C PRO A 79 -23.00 3.57 -18.63
N THR A 80 -21.86 4.15 -19.04
CA THR A 80 -20.98 3.54 -20.04
C THR A 80 -20.20 2.36 -19.45
N LEU A 81 -19.73 2.46 -18.20
CA LEU A 81 -19.06 1.35 -17.52
C LEU A 81 -19.99 0.14 -17.34
N GLN A 82 -21.28 0.36 -17.08
CA GLN A 82 -22.27 -0.73 -17.04
C GLN A 82 -22.40 -1.44 -18.40
N GLN A 83 -22.35 -0.70 -19.50
CA GLN A 83 -22.36 -1.28 -20.86
C GLN A 83 -21.08 -2.06 -21.15
N VAL A 84 -19.92 -1.54 -20.74
CA VAL A 84 -18.63 -2.25 -20.77
C VAL A 84 -18.72 -3.56 -20.00
N GLY A 85 -19.21 -3.53 -18.76
CA GLY A 85 -19.38 -4.71 -17.92
C GLY A 85 -20.30 -5.75 -18.56
N ALA A 86 -21.45 -5.32 -19.10
CA ALA A 86 -22.37 -6.19 -19.82
C ALA A 86 -21.73 -6.84 -21.06
N GLU A 87 -20.96 -6.07 -21.84
CA GLU A 87 -20.25 -6.59 -23.02
C GLU A 87 -19.22 -7.66 -22.64
N LEU A 88 -18.41 -7.40 -21.60
CA LEU A 88 -17.45 -8.38 -21.08
C LEU A 88 -18.17 -9.62 -20.51
N GLY A 89 -19.27 -9.46 -19.79
CA GLY A 89 -20.08 -10.55 -19.28
C GLY A 89 -20.70 -11.45 -20.37
N VAL A 90 -21.12 -10.86 -21.49
CA VAL A 90 -21.57 -11.62 -22.68
C VAL A 90 -20.42 -12.43 -23.27
N ARG A 91 -19.19 -11.89 -23.28
CA ARG A 91 -18.02 -12.64 -23.76
C ARG A 91 -17.72 -13.84 -22.87
N VAL A 92 -17.77 -13.68 -21.55
CA VAL A 92 -17.65 -14.78 -20.59
C VAL A 92 -18.73 -15.83 -20.83
N SER A 93 -19.98 -15.41 -20.94
CA SER A 93 -21.12 -16.32 -21.11
C SER A 93 -21.12 -17.09 -22.44
N LYS A 94 -20.40 -16.58 -23.44
CA LYS A 94 -20.27 -17.18 -24.77
C LYS A 94 -18.90 -17.84 -25.00
N ASP A 95 -18.09 -17.96 -23.96
CA ASP A 95 -16.75 -18.55 -24.03
C ASP A 95 -15.89 -17.90 -25.14
N LYS A 96 -15.98 -16.56 -25.25
CA LYS A 96 -15.36 -15.79 -26.33
C LYS A 96 -14.03 -15.20 -25.88
N ASP A 97 -12.96 -15.81 -26.36
CA ASP A 97 -11.60 -15.32 -26.15
C ASP A 97 -11.22 -14.19 -27.10
N ASP A 98 -10.23 -13.42 -26.66
CA ASP A 98 -9.52 -12.48 -27.48
C ASP A 98 -8.68 -13.20 -28.53
N SER A 99 -8.57 -12.57 -29.71
CA SER A 99 -7.60 -13.00 -30.72
C SER A 99 -6.33 -12.17 -30.59
N LYS A 100 -5.22 -12.63 -31.19
CA LYS A 100 -3.96 -11.87 -31.25
C LYS A 100 -4.13 -10.43 -31.77
N LYS A 101 -5.13 -10.19 -32.65
CA LYS A 101 -5.41 -8.89 -33.28
C LYS A 101 -6.53 -8.10 -32.60
N ASN A 102 -7.29 -8.70 -31.69
CA ASN A 102 -8.44 -8.07 -31.05
C ASN A 102 -8.54 -8.51 -29.58
N GLY A 103 -7.92 -7.72 -28.71
CA GLY A 103 -7.86 -7.91 -27.27
C GLY A 103 -8.95 -7.15 -26.52
N ILE A 104 -10.24 -7.43 -26.75
CA ILE A 104 -11.30 -6.65 -26.11
C ILE A 104 -11.29 -6.88 -24.60
N THR A 105 -11.26 -8.13 -24.15
CA THR A 105 -11.25 -8.46 -22.71
C THR A 105 -9.96 -7.94 -22.08
N ARG A 106 -8.81 -8.33 -22.65
CA ARG A 106 -7.49 -7.97 -22.15
C ARG A 106 -7.26 -6.46 -22.10
N ASP A 107 -7.50 -5.76 -23.19
CA ASP A 107 -7.15 -4.34 -23.27
C ASP A 107 -8.12 -3.51 -22.41
N SER A 108 -9.39 -3.93 -22.29
CA SER A 108 -10.35 -3.25 -21.40
C SER A 108 -10.00 -3.40 -19.93
N LEU A 109 -9.65 -4.62 -19.50
CA LEU A 109 -9.27 -4.87 -18.10
C LEU A 109 -7.94 -4.20 -17.74
N ASN A 110 -6.97 -4.18 -18.65
CA ASN A 110 -5.72 -3.42 -18.43
C ASN A 110 -5.97 -1.93 -18.25
N ALA A 111 -6.83 -1.34 -19.07
CA ALA A 111 -7.18 0.07 -18.97
C ALA A 111 -7.93 0.37 -17.67
N LEU A 112 -8.92 -0.45 -17.30
CA LEU A 112 -9.65 -0.31 -16.05
C LEU A 112 -8.76 -0.52 -14.81
N ALA A 113 -7.78 -1.43 -14.88
CA ALA A 113 -6.83 -1.66 -13.80
C ALA A 113 -5.95 -0.41 -13.58
N ALA A 114 -5.45 0.21 -14.65
CA ALA A 114 -4.71 1.46 -14.57
C ALA A 114 -5.56 2.63 -14.03
N VAL A 115 -6.86 2.65 -14.34
CA VAL A 115 -7.81 3.62 -13.75
C VAL A 115 -8.01 3.34 -12.26
N ALA A 116 -8.15 2.07 -11.85
CA ALA A 116 -8.34 1.67 -10.46
C ALA A 116 -7.16 2.09 -9.56
N GLU A 117 -5.92 2.08 -10.07
CA GLU A 117 -4.74 2.58 -9.34
C GLU A 117 -4.84 4.06 -8.95
N ARG A 118 -5.59 4.85 -9.72
CA ARG A 118 -5.75 6.29 -9.55
C ARG A 118 -7.06 6.66 -8.86
N ALA A 119 -7.99 5.71 -8.80
CA ALA A 119 -9.28 5.87 -8.15
C ALA A 119 -9.14 5.72 -6.63
N GLY A 120 -9.97 6.48 -5.91
CA GLY A 120 -10.20 6.24 -4.49
C GLY A 120 -11.23 5.14 -4.27
N PRO A 121 -11.57 4.83 -3.01
CA PRO A 121 -12.47 3.74 -2.67
C PRO A 121 -13.81 3.75 -3.43
N GLU A 122 -14.45 4.92 -3.56
CA GLU A 122 -15.72 5.06 -4.28
C GLU A 122 -15.59 4.74 -5.77
N GLY A 123 -14.50 5.19 -6.41
CA GLY A 123 -14.23 4.89 -7.81
C GLY A 123 -13.89 3.41 -8.02
N GLN A 124 -13.07 2.82 -7.14
CA GLN A 124 -12.76 1.38 -7.16
C GLN A 124 -14.04 0.54 -7.01
N GLN A 125 -14.94 0.93 -6.09
CA GLN A 125 -16.24 0.29 -5.91
C GLN A 125 -17.10 0.40 -7.17
N ALA A 126 -17.19 1.58 -7.78
CA ALA A 126 -17.98 1.81 -8.97
C ALA A 126 -17.49 0.97 -10.18
N LEU A 127 -16.17 0.83 -10.34
CA LEU A 127 -15.55 -0.04 -11.35
C LEU A 127 -15.83 -1.52 -11.09
N GLY A 128 -15.59 -1.98 -9.86
CA GLY A 128 -15.86 -3.37 -9.44
C GLY A 128 -17.33 -3.73 -9.64
N LYS A 129 -18.24 -2.81 -9.30
CA LYS A 129 -19.69 -2.99 -9.43
C LYS A 129 -20.10 -3.10 -10.88
N ALA A 130 -19.56 -2.25 -11.76
CA ALA A 130 -19.87 -2.30 -13.19
C ALA A 130 -19.47 -3.67 -13.81
N LEU A 131 -18.30 -4.19 -13.43
CA LEU A 131 -17.85 -5.52 -13.87
C LEU A 131 -18.71 -6.63 -13.25
N ALA A 132 -18.94 -6.59 -11.93
CA ALA A 132 -19.72 -7.58 -11.21
C ALA A 132 -21.17 -7.66 -11.73
N ASP A 133 -21.81 -6.53 -12.04
CA ASP A 133 -23.17 -6.47 -12.58
C ASP A 133 -23.27 -7.21 -13.93
N GLY A 134 -22.26 -7.08 -14.79
CA GLY A 134 -22.20 -7.72 -16.11
C GLY A 134 -21.84 -9.21 -16.09
N LEU A 135 -20.98 -9.65 -15.16
CA LEU A 135 -20.50 -11.04 -15.12
C LEU A 135 -21.60 -12.05 -14.78
N PRO A 136 -21.61 -13.25 -15.39
CA PRO A 136 -22.52 -14.33 -15.00
C PRO A 136 -22.13 -14.92 -13.63
N ASN A 137 -23.08 -15.50 -12.89
CA ASN A 137 -22.78 -16.28 -11.69
C ASN A 137 -22.25 -17.68 -12.06
N SER A 138 -21.06 -17.72 -12.65
CA SER A 138 -20.41 -18.92 -13.20
C SER A 138 -19.10 -19.20 -12.46
N GLY A 139 -18.73 -20.48 -12.33
CA GLY A 139 -17.38 -20.88 -11.89
C GLY A 139 -16.35 -20.95 -13.01
N GLN A 140 -16.73 -20.53 -14.23
CA GLN A 140 -15.83 -20.37 -15.37
C GLN A 140 -16.00 -18.93 -15.84
N LEU A 141 -14.98 -18.12 -15.59
CA LEU A 141 -14.93 -16.72 -16.01
C LEU A 141 -14.12 -16.53 -17.30
N ASN A 142 -13.64 -17.64 -17.88
CA ASN A 142 -12.97 -17.70 -19.17
C ASN A 142 -11.75 -16.76 -19.21
N GLN A 143 -11.45 -16.08 -20.31
CA GLN A 143 -10.31 -15.17 -20.36
C GLN A 143 -10.37 -13.97 -19.37
N PHE A 144 -11.46 -13.76 -18.63
CA PHE A 144 -11.60 -12.63 -17.72
C PHE A 144 -10.67 -12.77 -16.50
N ASP A 145 -10.70 -13.92 -15.82
CA ASP A 145 -9.85 -14.21 -14.67
C ASP A 145 -8.40 -14.45 -15.09
N ASP A 146 -8.17 -15.14 -16.22
CA ASP A 146 -6.82 -15.32 -16.78
C ASP A 146 -6.13 -13.97 -17.04
N VAL A 147 -6.85 -12.99 -17.61
CA VAL A 147 -6.29 -11.66 -17.85
C VAL A 147 -5.99 -10.94 -16.53
N LEU A 148 -6.87 -11.03 -15.53
CA LEU A 148 -6.62 -10.41 -14.22
C LEU A 148 -5.42 -11.04 -13.51
N GLN A 149 -5.23 -12.35 -13.65
CA GLN A 149 -4.06 -13.06 -13.17
C GLN A 149 -2.79 -12.62 -13.90
N ASP A 150 -2.80 -12.59 -15.24
CA ASP A 150 -1.68 -12.14 -16.07
C ASP A 150 -1.25 -10.71 -15.71
N MET A 151 -2.23 -9.85 -15.38
CA MET A 151 -1.97 -8.46 -14.99
C MET A 151 -1.21 -8.34 -13.68
N LYS A 152 -1.23 -9.32 -12.78
CA LYS A 152 -0.41 -9.27 -11.57
C LYS A 152 1.07 -9.05 -11.88
N THR A 153 1.55 -9.54 -13.02
CA THR A 153 2.95 -9.35 -13.43
C THR A 153 3.23 -7.99 -14.10
N LYS A 154 2.22 -7.37 -14.74
CA LYS A 154 2.39 -6.16 -15.57
C LYS A 154 1.87 -4.89 -14.90
N ASN A 155 0.85 -5.03 -14.07
CA ASN A 155 0.10 -4.00 -13.37
C ASN A 155 -0.49 -4.59 -12.07
N PRO A 156 0.35 -4.96 -11.08
CA PRO A 156 -0.10 -5.66 -9.87
C PRO A 156 -1.03 -4.83 -9.00
N ILE A 157 -0.78 -3.54 -8.81
CA ILE A 157 -1.65 -2.68 -7.99
C ILE A 157 -3.02 -2.57 -8.66
N GLY A 158 -3.07 -2.25 -9.95
CA GLY A 158 -4.32 -2.19 -10.69
C GLY A 158 -5.07 -3.54 -10.71
N ALA A 159 -4.36 -4.66 -10.84
CA ALA A 159 -4.95 -6.00 -10.79
C ALA A 159 -5.53 -6.34 -9.41
N VAL A 160 -4.82 -5.98 -8.32
CA VAL A 160 -5.31 -6.17 -6.95
C VAL A 160 -6.54 -5.30 -6.69
N LEU A 161 -6.51 -4.03 -7.08
CA LEU A 161 -7.61 -3.10 -6.86
C LEU A 161 -8.84 -3.47 -7.69
N LEU A 162 -8.68 -3.68 -9.01
CA LEU A 162 -9.80 -4.00 -9.89
C LEU A 162 -10.35 -5.40 -9.62
N GLY A 163 -9.48 -6.41 -9.51
CA GLY A 163 -9.87 -7.79 -9.25
C GLY A 163 -10.51 -7.91 -7.87
N GLY A 164 -9.91 -7.32 -6.84
CA GLY A 164 -10.46 -7.34 -5.49
C GLY A 164 -11.80 -6.59 -5.37
N ALA A 165 -11.95 -5.43 -6.01
CA ALA A 165 -13.22 -4.72 -6.05
C ALA A 165 -14.30 -5.55 -6.75
N THR A 166 -13.95 -6.20 -7.87
CA THR A 166 -14.88 -7.09 -8.59
C THR A 166 -15.31 -8.27 -7.71
N VAL A 167 -14.40 -8.90 -6.97
CA VAL A 167 -14.74 -9.96 -6.00
C VAL A 167 -15.70 -9.46 -4.93
N THR A 168 -15.41 -8.32 -4.30
CA THR A 168 -16.27 -7.71 -3.27
C THR A 168 -17.69 -7.47 -3.79
N GLU A 169 -17.82 -6.94 -5.01
CA GLU A 169 -19.14 -6.63 -5.59
C GLU A 169 -19.87 -7.87 -6.13
N LEU A 170 -19.15 -8.91 -6.57
CA LEU A 170 -19.74 -10.21 -6.90
C LEU A 170 -20.35 -10.85 -5.64
N GLN A 171 -19.66 -10.78 -4.50
CA GLN A 171 -20.19 -11.25 -3.21
C GLN A 171 -21.42 -10.43 -2.79
N ALA A 172 -21.34 -9.10 -2.87
CA ALA A 172 -22.44 -8.21 -2.49
C ALA A 172 -23.70 -8.41 -3.35
N SER A 173 -23.55 -8.86 -4.61
CA SER A 173 -24.64 -9.15 -5.53
C SER A 173 -25.13 -10.60 -5.51
N GLY A 174 -24.60 -11.46 -4.62
CA GLY A 174 -24.99 -12.87 -4.50
C GLY A 174 -24.50 -13.76 -5.65
N LYS A 175 -23.47 -13.32 -6.39
CA LYS A 175 -22.84 -14.09 -7.48
C LYS A 175 -21.70 -14.98 -6.98
N ASP A 176 -22.02 -15.82 -5.98
CA ASP A 176 -21.04 -16.58 -5.19
C ASP A 176 -20.11 -17.49 -6.00
N LYS A 177 -20.56 -18.06 -7.13
CA LYS A 177 -19.72 -18.94 -7.95
C LYS A 177 -18.62 -18.15 -8.66
N ALA A 178 -18.99 -17.01 -9.24
CA ALA A 178 -18.05 -16.10 -9.87
C ALA A 178 -17.09 -15.49 -8.85
N ALA A 179 -17.62 -15.06 -7.70
CA ALA A 179 -16.80 -14.57 -6.61
C ALA A 179 -15.76 -15.62 -6.17
N LYS A 180 -16.17 -16.87 -5.96
CA LYS A 180 -15.27 -17.96 -5.57
C LYS A 180 -14.20 -18.27 -6.61
N GLU A 181 -14.55 -18.21 -7.90
CA GLU A 181 -13.59 -18.43 -8.97
C GLU A 181 -12.51 -17.34 -8.95
N LEU A 182 -12.94 -16.08 -9.00
CA LEU A 182 -12.00 -14.95 -9.03
C LEU A 182 -11.21 -14.81 -7.72
N GLN A 183 -11.79 -15.25 -6.59
CA GLN A 183 -11.16 -15.22 -5.27
C GLN A 183 -9.97 -16.19 -5.13
N ARG A 184 -9.81 -17.16 -6.04
CA ARG A 184 -8.60 -18.01 -6.09
C ARG A 184 -7.34 -17.17 -6.24
N GLU A 185 -7.46 -16.08 -7.01
CA GLU A 185 -6.34 -15.22 -7.36
C GLU A 185 -6.48 -13.82 -6.73
N HIS A 186 -7.69 -13.31 -6.48
CA HIS A 186 -7.91 -11.94 -6.02
C HIS A 186 -8.64 -11.91 -4.69
N LYS A 187 -8.01 -11.38 -3.64
CA LYS A 187 -8.69 -11.19 -2.35
C LYS A 187 -9.77 -10.10 -2.48
N PRO A 188 -10.93 -10.23 -1.81
CA PRO A 188 -11.91 -9.16 -1.74
C PRO A 188 -11.24 -7.86 -1.29
N LEU A 189 -11.50 -6.77 -2.01
CA LEU A 189 -10.97 -5.47 -1.67
C LEU A 189 -11.72 -4.89 -0.47
N ASP A 190 -10.96 -4.36 0.46
CA ASP A 190 -11.46 -3.60 1.59
C ASP A 190 -11.43 -2.10 1.25
N TYR A 191 -12.59 -1.54 0.89
CA TYR A 191 -12.70 -0.12 0.51
C TYR A 191 -12.35 0.85 1.64
N GLN A 192 -12.35 0.41 2.89
CA GLN A 192 -11.89 1.24 4.00
C GLN A 192 -10.37 1.26 4.13
N GLY A 193 -9.62 0.51 3.29
CA GLY A 193 -8.17 0.42 3.29
C GLY A 193 -7.63 -0.68 4.19
N GLN A 194 -6.42 -1.15 3.90
CA GLN A 194 -5.76 -2.23 4.65
C GLN A 194 -5.36 -1.83 6.08
N TRP A 195 -5.14 -0.53 6.33
CA TRP A 195 -4.91 0.02 7.66
C TRP A 195 -6.14 0.75 8.20
N LYS A 196 -6.66 0.32 9.34
CA LYS A 196 -7.88 0.85 9.96
C LYS A 196 -7.57 1.95 10.97
N PRO A 197 -8.40 3.00 11.05
CA PRO A 197 -8.33 3.93 12.17
C PRO A 197 -8.39 3.18 13.51
N GLY A 198 -7.45 3.47 14.40
CA GLY A 198 -7.34 2.84 15.72
C GLY A 198 -6.60 1.50 15.77
N GLN A 199 -6.16 0.94 14.63
CA GLN A 199 -5.23 -0.19 14.66
C GLN A 199 -3.94 0.19 15.37
N LYS A 200 -3.44 -0.73 16.19
CA LYS A 200 -2.20 -0.53 16.94
C LYS A 200 -1.01 -0.72 16.02
N LEU A 201 0.01 0.12 16.16
CA LEU A 201 1.23 0.03 15.36
C LEU A 201 1.94 -1.34 15.48
N SER A 202 1.73 -2.08 16.58
CA SER A 202 2.16 -3.49 16.75
C SER A 202 1.57 -4.49 15.75
N GLU A 203 0.51 -4.11 15.03
CA GLU A 203 -0.13 -4.90 13.96
C GLU A 203 0.38 -4.51 12.55
N ALA A 204 1.31 -3.55 12.47
CA ALA A 204 1.92 -3.17 11.21
C ALA A 204 2.81 -4.30 10.66
N ASN A 205 2.61 -4.62 9.39
CA ASN A 205 3.41 -5.50 8.55
C ASN A 205 4.03 -4.64 7.44
N ASN A 206 5.24 -4.16 7.71
CA ASN A 206 5.93 -3.16 6.90
C ASN A 206 6.63 -3.75 5.68
N ALA A 207 6.68 -2.95 4.61
CA ALA A 207 7.53 -3.15 3.46
C ALA A 207 8.59 -2.04 3.39
N HIS A 208 9.80 -2.36 3.83
CA HIS A 208 10.97 -1.47 3.73
C HIS A 208 11.43 -1.25 2.28
N SER A 209 11.99 -0.06 2.01
CA SER A 209 12.60 0.34 0.73
C SER A 209 11.70 0.17 -0.49
N THR A 210 10.43 0.60 -0.40
CA THR A 210 9.50 0.62 -1.54
C THR A 210 9.77 1.78 -2.50
N ASN A 211 11.05 2.03 -2.79
CA ASN A 211 11.54 3.21 -3.51
C ASN A 211 11.35 3.09 -5.03
N THR A 212 11.28 1.85 -5.54
CA THR A 212 11.05 1.56 -6.96
C THR A 212 9.65 1.02 -7.21
N GLN A 213 9.21 1.08 -8.46
CA GLN A 213 7.95 0.45 -8.88
C GLN A 213 7.94 -1.07 -8.60
N HIS A 214 9.09 -1.74 -8.75
CA HIS A 214 9.23 -3.17 -8.51
C HIS A 214 9.02 -3.51 -7.02
N ASP A 215 9.69 -2.79 -6.12
CA ASP A 215 9.63 -3.07 -4.69
C ASP A 215 8.26 -2.74 -4.10
N PHE A 216 7.64 -1.65 -4.57
CA PHE A 216 6.27 -1.30 -4.18
C PHE A 216 5.27 -2.38 -4.63
N ASN A 217 5.43 -2.91 -5.84
CA ASN A 217 4.60 -3.98 -6.36
C ASN A 217 4.74 -5.27 -5.55
N LYS A 218 5.98 -5.63 -5.19
CA LYS A 218 6.25 -6.76 -4.32
C LYS A 218 5.57 -6.62 -2.96
N ALA A 219 5.59 -5.42 -2.37
CA ALA A 219 4.89 -5.14 -1.11
C ALA A 219 3.38 -5.43 -1.22
N VAL A 220 2.77 -5.07 -2.35
CA VAL A 220 1.35 -5.32 -2.61
C VAL A 220 1.06 -6.81 -2.72
N GLU A 221 1.88 -7.55 -3.47
CA GLU A 221 1.75 -9.01 -3.64
C GLU A 221 1.87 -9.75 -2.30
N GLU A 222 2.80 -9.30 -1.44
CA GLU A 222 3.00 -9.83 -0.09
C GLU A 222 1.90 -9.43 0.90
N GLY A 223 0.94 -8.58 0.49
CA GLY A 223 -0.17 -8.14 1.35
C GLY A 223 0.30 -7.27 2.52
N LYS A 224 1.32 -6.44 2.30
CA LYS A 224 1.87 -5.53 3.29
C LYS A 224 0.89 -4.40 3.57
N ASN A 225 0.63 -4.14 4.85
CA ASN A 225 -0.34 -3.11 5.28
C ASN A 225 0.33 -1.78 5.66
N TRP A 226 1.66 -1.72 5.60
CA TRP A 226 2.48 -0.51 5.67
C TRP A 226 3.56 -0.54 4.58
N VAL A 227 3.82 0.61 3.98
CA VAL A 227 4.94 0.81 3.05
C VAL A 227 5.87 1.88 3.61
N GLU A 228 7.17 1.62 3.50
CA GLU A 228 8.23 2.54 3.88
C GLU A 228 9.08 2.87 2.67
N GLY A 229 9.45 4.14 2.55
CA GLY A 229 10.39 4.58 1.51
C GLY A 229 11.27 5.73 2.00
N ASP A 230 12.47 5.76 1.44
CA ASP A 230 13.53 6.70 1.75
C ASP A 230 13.39 7.95 0.91
N LEU A 231 13.01 9.06 1.54
CA LEU A 231 12.85 10.32 0.83
C LEU A 231 14.20 11.03 0.72
N GLN A 232 14.65 11.27 -0.52
CA GLN A 232 15.82 12.10 -0.80
C GLN A 232 15.45 13.32 -1.66
N THR A 233 16.23 14.39 -1.51
CA THR A 233 16.14 15.55 -2.41
C THR A 233 17.11 15.37 -3.58
N LYS A 234 16.64 15.61 -4.81
CA LYS A 234 17.48 15.53 -6.00
C LYS A 234 18.45 16.71 -6.08
N LYS A 235 19.56 16.52 -6.80
CA LYS A 235 20.58 17.57 -7.01
C LYS A 235 20.05 18.78 -7.79
N ASP A 236 19.09 18.56 -8.69
CA ASP A 236 18.43 19.57 -9.54
C ASP A 236 17.15 20.16 -8.91
N GLY A 237 16.82 19.72 -7.69
CA GLY A 237 15.58 20.10 -6.99
C GLY A 237 14.47 19.06 -7.16
N GLY A 238 13.51 19.07 -6.22
CA GLY A 238 12.46 18.07 -6.15
C GLY A 238 12.84 16.83 -5.32
N MET A 239 11.86 15.95 -5.09
CA MET A 239 12.00 14.80 -4.19
C MET A 239 11.72 13.48 -4.92
N GLU A 240 12.47 12.46 -4.57
CA GLU A 240 12.28 11.09 -5.03
C GLU A 240 12.46 10.09 -3.89
N MET A 241 11.89 8.91 -4.09
CA MET A 241 12.16 7.76 -3.25
C MET A 241 13.50 7.14 -3.68
N ASN A 242 14.48 7.09 -2.78
CA ASN A 242 15.83 6.64 -3.10
C ASN A 242 16.61 6.18 -1.86
N HIS A 243 17.27 5.04 -1.99
CA HIS A 243 18.30 4.52 -1.10
C HIS A 243 19.46 3.91 -1.92
N ASP A 244 19.90 4.67 -2.94
CA ASP A 244 20.99 4.33 -3.86
C ASP A 244 20.71 3.13 -4.80
N GLU A 245 19.44 2.90 -5.13
CA GLU A 245 19.05 1.89 -6.11
C GLU A 245 19.46 2.28 -7.53
N SER A 246 19.79 1.28 -8.35
CA SER A 246 20.18 1.45 -9.76
C SER A 246 19.01 1.55 -10.74
N GLY A 247 17.79 1.27 -10.29
CA GLY A 247 16.58 1.24 -11.12
C GLY A 247 15.80 2.57 -11.18
N PRO A 248 14.74 2.65 -12.01
CA PRO A 248 13.82 3.78 -12.02
C PRO A 248 13.13 3.94 -10.66
N LYS A 249 13.22 5.15 -10.13
CA LYS A 249 12.72 5.53 -8.81
C LYS A 249 11.33 6.13 -8.94
N LEU A 250 10.49 5.90 -7.93
CA LEU A 250 9.21 6.58 -7.83
C LEU A 250 9.45 8.04 -7.44
N SER A 251 8.69 8.95 -8.07
CA SER A 251 8.57 10.31 -7.52
C SER A 251 7.83 10.26 -6.17
N PHE A 252 8.09 11.21 -5.28
CA PHE A 252 7.42 11.21 -3.97
C PHE A 252 5.89 11.27 -4.10
N GLN A 253 5.36 12.09 -5.01
CA GLN A 253 3.92 12.19 -5.26
C GLN A 253 3.31 10.89 -5.78
N GLU A 254 4.01 10.18 -6.67
CA GLU A 254 3.56 8.89 -7.20
C GLU A 254 3.53 7.83 -6.10
N TRP A 255 4.57 7.78 -5.26
CA TRP A 255 4.65 6.86 -4.13
C TRP A 255 3.52 7.11 -3.11
N LEU A 256 3.26 8.37 -2.76
CA LEU A 256 2.12 8.75 -1.90
C LEU A 256 0.78 8.36 -2.53
N ALA A 257 0.61 8.59 -3.84
CA ALA A 257 -0.62 8.24 -4.55
C ALA A 257 -0.91 6.72 -4.47
N LYS A 258 0.12 5.89 -4.66
CA LYS A 258 0.01 4.43 -4.55
C LYS A 258 -0.33 3.97 -3.13
N GLY A 259 0.33 4.52 -2.11
CA GLY A 259 0.02 4.22 -0.71
C GLY A 259 -1.42 4.59 -0.33
N LYS A 260 -1.88 5.76 -0.79
CA LYS A 260 -3.27 6.22 -0.63
C LYS A 260 -4.28 5.28 -1.29
N ALA A 261 -4.03 4.88 -2.54
CA ALA A 261 -4.95 4.05 -3.32
C ALA A 261 -5.19 2.67 -2.67
N LEU A 262 -4.17 2.12 -2.00
CA LEU A 262 -4.26 0.85 -1.26
C LEU A 262 -4.83 1.01 0.15
N GLY A 263 -4.89 2.24 0.66
CA GLY A 263 -5.28 2.52 2.05
C GLY A 263 -4.37 1.87 3.09
N VAL A 264 -3.08 1.71 2.77
CA VAL A 264 -2.04 1.22 3.68
C VAL A 264 -1.52 2.37 4.56
N GLY A 265 -0.78 2.03 5.62
CA GLY A 265 0.06 3.00 6.31
C GLY A 265 1.31 3.35 5.48
N VAL A 266 1.83 4.55 5.69
CA VAL A 266 2.90 5.16 4.91
C VAL A 266 3.94 5.73 5.86
N LYS A 267 5.14 5.16 5.84
CA LYS A 267 6.30 5.60 6.63
C LYS A 267 7.31 6.28 5.70
N VAL A 268 7.50 7.58 5.88
CA VAL A 268 8.49 8.37 5.13
C VAL A 268 9.77 8.41 5.94
N ASP A 269 10.84 7.76 5.47
CA ASP A 269 12.16 7.88 6.10
C ASP A 269 12.90 9.08 5.51
N VAL A 270 13.05 10.13 6.31
CA VAL A 270 13.43 11.46 5.82
C VAL A 270 14.96 11.60 5.84
N LYS A 271 15.59 11.60 4.66
CA LYS A 271 17.04 11.77 4.52
C LYS A 271 17.37 13.23 4.14
N LEU A 272 17.95 13.98 5.07
CA LEU A 272 18.34 15.38 4.88
C LEU A 272 19.84 15.58 4.63
N ASP A 273 20.58 14.49 4.39
CA ASP A 273 22.04 14.49 4.29
C ASP A 273 22.58 15.35 3.15
N ALA A 274 21.84 15.48 2.05
CA ALA A 274 22.17 16.34 0.92
C ALA A 274 22.39 17.82 1.32
N PHE A 275 21.83 18.24 2.46
CA PHE A 275 21.91 19.61 2.97
C PHE A 275 22.53 19.67 4.37
N LYS A 276 23.40 18.72 4.75
CA LYS A 276 23.95 18.58 6.11
C LYS A 276 24.42 19.90 6.74
N ASN A 277 24.99 20.80 5.96
CA ASN A 277 25.54 22.09 6.41
C ASN A 277 24.70 23.33 6.00
N ASP A 278 23.47 23.13 5.50
CA ASP A 278 22.62 24.20 4.99
C ASP A 278 21.21 24.11 5.62
N PRO A 279 21.01 24.71 6.80
CA PRO A 279 19.74 24.62 7.54
C PRO A 279 18.57 25.27 6.77
N VAL A 280 18.83 26.29 5.95
CA VAL A 280 17.80 26.96 5.14
C VAL A 280 17.26 26.00 4.08
N LYS A 281 18.14 25.25 3.41
CA LYS A 281 17.71 24.23 2.44
C LYS A 281 17.01 23.05 3.10
N LYS A 282 17.46 22.61 4.27
CA LYS A 282 16.76 21.56 5.04
C LYS A 282 15.34 21.97 5.38
N GLU A 283 15.16 23.19 5.90
CA GLU A 283 13.84 23.71 6.24
C GLU A 283 12.93 23.82 5.00
N ALA A 284 13.45 24.32 3.88
CA ALA A 284 12.70 24.42 2.63
C ALA A 284 12.28 23.03 2.10
N ALA A 285 13.18 22.05 2.13
CA ALA A 285 12.89 20.67 1.73
C ALA A 285 11.80 20.05 2.62
N VAL A 286 11.90 20.22 3.94
CA VAL A 286 10.89 19.70 4.87
C VAL A 286 9.52 20.36 4.66
N LYS A 287 9.48 21.67 4.43
CA LYS A 287 8.22 22.39 4.12
C LYS A 287 7.56 21.87 2.86
N GLU A 288 8.33 21.64 1.80
CA GLU A 288 7.82 21.08 0.55
C GLU A 288 7.35 19.62 0.74
N MET A 289 8.07 18.80 1.51
CA MET A 289 7.68 17.43 1.81
C MET A 289 6.33 17.42 2.53
N VAL A 290 6.21 18.21 3.60
CA VAL A 290 4.96 18.32 4.38
C VAL A 290 3.82 18.82 3.50
N LYS A 291 4.07 19.77 2.60
CA LYS A 291 3.07 20.22 1.63
C LYS A 291 2.57 19.06 0.78
N GLN A 292 3.46 18.27 0.17
CA GLN A 292 3.06 17.13 -0.67
C GLN A 292 2.31 16.05 0.13
N VAL A 293 2.72 15.78 1.37
CA VAL A 293 2.00 14.83 2.24
C VAL A 293 0.60 15.34 2.59
N VAL A 294 0.45 16.62 2.94
CA VAL A 294 -0.87 17.20 3.23
C VAL A 294 -1.76 17.18 1.99
N ASP A 295 -1.22 17.57 0.84
CA ASP A 295 -1.94 17.59 -0.43
C ASP A 295 -2.33 16.18 -0.91
N SER A 296 -1.61 15.14 -0.48
CA SER A 296 -1.98 13.75 -0.78
C SER A 296 -3.32 13.36 -0.17
N GLY A 297 -3.71 13.97 0.95
CA GLY A 297 -4.93 13.65 1.68
C GLY A 297 -4.91 12.30 2.40
N ILE A 298 -3.72 11.71 2.61
CA ILE A 298 -3.59 10.52 3.47
C ILE A 298 -3.91 10.92 4.92
N PRO A 299 -4.80 10.19 5.63
CA PRO A 299 -5.11 10.46 7.03
C PRO A 299 -3.88 10.43 7.93
N GLY A 300 -3.83 11.31 8.94
CA GLY A 300 -2.70 11.40 9.86
C GLY A 300 -2.36 10.07 10.54
N GLU A 301 -3.37 9.32 10.97
CA GLU A 301 -3.19 8.00 11.62
C GLU A 301 -2.58 6.91 10.71
N ARG A 302 -2.41 7.18 9.41
CA ARG A 302 -1.72 6.34 8.43
C ARG A 302 -0.32 6.85 8.08
N LEU A 303 0.15 7.93 8.71
CA LEU A 303 1.42 8.55 8.38
C LEU A 303 2.41 8.38 9.52
N MET A 304 3.63 8.03 9.17
CA MET A 304 4.78 8.10 10.06
C MET A 304 5.94 8.83 9.37
N PHE A 305 6.56 9.76 10.07
CA PHE A 305 7.79 10.42 9.64
C PHE A 305 8.96 9.86 10.44
N SER A 306 9.79 9.03 9.84
CA SER A 306 11.02 8.52 10.45
C SER A 306 12.15 9.53 10.24
N VAL A 307 12.78 9.95 11.34
CA VAL A 307 13.74 11.05 11.33
C VAL A 307 14.70 10.95 12.53
N ASN A 308 15.89 11.54 12.37
CA ASN A 308 16.82 11.68 13.47
C ASN A 308 16.29 12.66 14.55
N PRO A 309 16.61 12.44 15.83
CA PRO A 309 16.18 13.28 16.95
C PRO A 309 16.38 14.78 16.76
N THR A 310 17.52 15.17 16.20
CA THR A 310 17.90 16.58 16.00
C THR A 310 17.13 17.26 14.88
N GLU A 311 16.54 16.50 13.97
CA GLU A 311 15.88 16.99 12.75
C GLU A 311 14.35 16.95 12.88
N ALA A 312 13.82 16.19 13.85
CA ALA A 312 12.38 16.06 14.12
C ALA A 312 11.66 17.40 14.31
N ARG A 313 12.36 18.40 14.86
CA ARG A 313 11.82 19.75 15.04
C ARG A 313 11.30 20.36 13.74
N TRP A 314 12.05 20.23 12.63
CA TRP A 314 11.65 20.85 11.37
C TRP A 314 10.36 20.26 10.83
N ILE A 315 10.18 18.94 10.95
CA ILE A 315 8.95 18.27 10.52
C ILE A 315 7.78 18.74 11.37
N ARG A 316 7.94 18.78 12.70
CA ARG A 316 6.91 19.29 13.62
C ARG A 316 6.50 20.72 13.29
N GLU A 317 7.47 21.62 13.10
CA GLU A 317 7.21 23.03 12.80
C GLU A 317 6.52 23.20 11.44
N ALA A 318 6.92 22.44 10.43
CA ALA A 318 6.29 22.46 9.12
C ALA A 318 4.87 21.89 9.13
N LEU A 319 4.61 20.86 9.94
CA LEU A 319 3.27 20.31 10.12
C LEU A 319 2.35 21.27 10.89
N GLY A 320 2.86 21.99 11.90
CA GLY A 320 2.05 22.90 12.72
C GLY A 320 0.87 22.18 13.37
N ASP A 321 -0.36 22.59 13.05
CA ASP A 321 -1.61 21.93 13.50
C ASP A 321 -2.16 20.91 12.48
N LYS A 322 -1.50 20.73 11.33
CA LYS A 322 -1.92 19.79 10.28
C LYS A 322 -1.58 18.37 10.70
N LEU A 323 -2.46 17.40 10.39
CA LEU A 323 -2.21 15.98 10.66
C LEU A 323 -1.79 15.70 12.12
N PRO A 324 -2.60 16.07 13.13
CA PRO A 324 -2.25 15.91 14.55
C PRO A 324 -2.09 14.45 14.98
N ASN A 325 -2.57 13.50 14.17
CA ASN A 325 -2.47 12.06 14.42
C ASN A 325 -1.30 11.40 13.67
N ALA A 326 -0.51 12.15 12.89
CA ALA A 326 0.69 11.61 12.24
C ALA A 326 1.75 11.24 13.27
N THR A 327 2.32 10.05 13.14
CA THR A 327 3.32 9.54 14.06
C THR A 327 4.70 10.13 13.76
N MET A 328 5.36 10.64 14.80
CA MET A 328 6.77 11.03 14.73
C MET A 328 7.63 9.81 15.08
N GLY A 329 8.25 9.20 14.06
CA GLY A 329 9.23 8.13 14.21
C GLY A 329 10.60 8.72 14.56
N ILE A 330 11.04 8.55 15.80
CA ILE A 330 12.31 9.12 16.29
C ILE A 330 13.35 8.02 16.38
N ASN A 331 14.39 8.08 15.54
CA ASN A 331 15.48 7.12 15.56
C ASN A 331 16.28 7.22 16.86
N ALA A 332 16.44 6.09 17.56
CA ALA A 332 17.33 5.99 18.71
C ALA A 332 18.78 6.20 18.26
N PRO A 333 19.65 6.79 19.11
CA PRO A 333 21.07 6.84 18.81
C PRO A 333 21.65 5.43 18.72
N ASP A 334 22.68 5.28 17.89
CA ASP A 334 23.39 4.03 17.73
C ASP A 334 24.00 3.54 19.06
N GLY A 335 23.88 2.23 19.32
CA GLY A 335 24.43 1.56 20.49
C GLY A 335 23.36 1.00 21.41
N ALA A 336 23.78 0.24 22.42
CA ALA A 336 22.85 -0.44 23.32
C ALA A 336 21.82 0.52 23.94
N LEU A 337 20.55 0.11 23.93
CA LEU A 337 19.47 0.86 24.55
C LEU A 337 19.59 0.74 26.07
N THR A 338 20.07 1.80 26.72
CA THR A 338 20.26 1.89 28.18
C THR A 338 19.20 2.80 28.83
N SER A 339 19.15 2.81 30.16
CA SER A 339 18.30 3.75 30.92
C SER A 339 18.62 5.22 30.61
N ASP A 340 19.90 5.57 30.43
CA ASP A 340 20.32 6.94 30.11
C ASP A 340 19.86 7.34 28.69
N THR A 341 20.01 6.42 27.74
CA THR A 341 19.48 6.58 26.38
C THR A 341 17.96 6.79 26.41
N ALA A 342 17.24 5.94 27.15
CA ALA A 342 15.79 6.05 27.27
C ALA A 342 15.34 7.37 27.90
N ALA A 343 16.00 7.80 28.97
CA ALA A 343 15.72 9.07 29.64
C ALA A 343 15.96 10.28 28.72
N ALA A 344 17.04 10.27 27.93
CA ALA A 344 17.31 11.33 26.96
C ALA A 344 16.24 11.40 25.86
N MET A 345 15.70 10.24 25.45
CA MET A 345 14.70 10.16 24.39
C MET A 345 13.30 10.60 24.84
N GLN A 346 12.95 10.48 26.13
CA GLN A 346 11.63 10.85 26.65
C GLN A 346 11.22 12.30 26.35
N GLN A 347 12.18 13.23 26.27
CA GLN A 347 11.88 14.63 25.95
C GLN A 347 11.18 14.78 24.59
N HIS A 348 11.44 13.89 23.63
CA HIS A 348 10.79 13.92 22.33
C HIS A 348 9.29 13.65 22.39
N ILE A 349 8.77 13.01 23.44
CA ILE A 349 7.33 12.80 23.58
C ILE A 349 6.63 14.14 23.84
N THR A 350 7.20 14.95 24.73
CA THR A 350 6.69 16.29 25.03
C THR A 350 6.89 17.22 23.84
N ASP A 351 8.08 17.22 23.24
CA ASP A 351 8.42 18.13 22.15
C ASP A 351 7.58 17.91 20.90
N ASN A 352 7.07 16.70 20.68
CA ASN A 352 6.26 16.36 19.50
C ASN A 352 4.75 16.33 19.77
N ALA A 353 4.31 16.60 21.01
CA ALA A 353 2.90 16.69 21.33
C ALA A 353 2.19 17.74 20.43
N PRO A 354 0.92 17.52 20.03
CA PRO A 354 0.04 16.43 20.46
C PRO A 354 0.26 15.09 19.73
N ARG A 355 1.18 15.03 18.75
CA ARG A 355 1.37 13.85 17.89
C ARG A 355 1.87 12.63 18.65
N PRO A 356 1.45 11.42 18.25
CA PRO A 356 2.06 10.20 18.75
C PRO A 356 3.53 10.11 18.33
N VAL A 357 4.34 9.49 19.18
CA VAL A 357 5.76 9.22 18.94
C VAL A 357 5.98 7.72 18.84
N SER A 358 6.87 7.30 17.96
CA SER A 358 7.37 5.93 17.93
C SER A 358 8.90 5.99 17.98
N PHE A 359 9.50 5.44 19.03
CA PHE A 359 10.95 5.34 19.13
C PHE A 359 11.44 4.15 18.32
N ILE A 360 12.23 4.42 17.29
CA ILE A 360 12.71 3.41 16.34
C ILE A 360 14.13 3.01 16.73
N THR A 361 14.34 1.74 17.09
CA THR A 361 15.64 1.21 17.49
C THR A 361 16.05 0.03 16.61
N ARG A 362 17.36 -0.17 16.44
CA ARG A 362 17.87 -1.38 15.77
C ARG A 362 17.72 -2.58 16.70
N TYR A 363 17.48 -3.75 16.11
CA TYR A 363 17.35 -5.01 16.84
C TYR A 363 18.60 -5.31 17.69
N LYS A 364 19.79 -5.13 17.12
CA LYS A 364 21.07 -5.34 17.82
C LYS A 364 21.25 -4.46 19.07
N ASP A 365 20.59 -3.30 19.08
CA ASP A 365 20.72 -2.30 20.14
C ASP A 365 19.70 -2.54 21.27
N ILE A 366 18.54 -3.15 20.96
CA ILE A 366 17.49 -3.45 21.95
C ILE A 366 17.51 -4.92 22.44
N LYS A 367 18.16 -5.84 21.73
CA LYS A 367 18.08 -7.28 22.02
C LYS A 367 18.46 -7.67 23.45
N ASP A 368 19.32 -6.90 24.12
CA ASP A 368 19.76 -7.14 25.50
C ASP A 368 19.20 -6.11 26.49
N ALA A 369 18.34 -5.18 26.04
CA ALA A 369 17.71 -4.20 26.91
C ALA A 369 16.70 -4.87 27.84
N SER A 370 16.65 -4.40 29.09
CA SER A 370 15.70 -4.91 30.09
C SER A 370 14.29 -4.39 29.81
N PRO A 371 13.23 -5.10 30.25
CA PRO A 371 11.85 -4.63 30.13
C PRO A 371 11.63 -3.24 30.74
N GLU A 372 12.32 -2.90 31.82
CA GLU A 372 12.22 -1.59 32.48
C GLU A 372 12.71 -0.46 31.59
N VAL A 373 13.80 -0.68 30.83
CA VAL A 373 14.33 0.31 29.87
C VAL A 373 13.33 0.51 28.73
N ILE A 374 12.77 -0.57 28.18
CA ILE A 374 11.76 -0.50 27.13
C ILE A 374 10.51 0.22 27.64
N GLN A 375 10.07 -0.11 28.85
CA GLN A 375 8.88 0.49 29.46
C GLN A 375 9.07 1.98 29.79
N ALA A 376 10.31 2.43 30.08
CA ALA A 376 10.60 3.84 30.31
C ALA A 376 10.33 4.70 29.06
N LEU A 377 10.46 4.16 27.85
CA LEU A 377 10.15 4.88 26.60
C LEU A 377 8.64 4.98 26.32
N LYS A 378 7.82 4.24 27.05
CA LYS A 378 6.39 4.10 26.76
C LYS A 378 5.55 5.04 27.61
N ASN A 379 4.58 5.67 26.97
CA ASN A 379 3.44 6.29 27.64
C ASN A 379 2.21 6.24 26.72
N GLY A 380 1.08 6.81 27.12
CA GLY A 380 -0.15 6.81 26.30
C GLY A 380 -0.03 7.47 24.91
N LYS A 381 1.11 8.07 24.58
CA LYS A 381 1.42 8.71 23.29
C LYS A 381 2.71 8.18 22.64
N ALA A 382 3.37 7.18 23.22
CA ALA A 382 4.67 6.70 22.73
C ALA A 382 4.74 5.18 22.66
N THR A 383 5.18 4.67 21.50
CA THR A 383 5.47 3.24 21.26
C THR A 383 6.95 3.01 20.99
N VAL A 384 7.40 1.75 21.04
CA VAL A 384 8.75 1.34 20.64
C VAL A 384 8.68 0.45 19.40
N SER A 385 9.34 0.86 18.31
CA SER A 385 9.45 0.10 17.06
C SER A 385 10.87 -0.41 16.85
N VAL A 386 11.01 -1.55 16.17
CA VAL A 386 12.29 -2.25 15.99
C VAL A 386 12.51 -2.60 14.54
N TRP A 387 13.72 -2.40 14.03
CA TRP A 387 14.13 -2.84 12.69
C TRP A 387 15.52 -3.48 12.70
N ASN A 388 15.93 -4.18 11.65
CA ASN A 388 17.33 -4.57 11.44
C ASN A 388 17.80 -4.35 10.01
N ASP A 389 19.11 -4.14 9.85
CA ASP A 389 19.76 -4.20 8.54
C ASP A 389 20.06 -5.68 8.22
N PRO A 390 19.49 -6.24 7.14
CA PRO A 390 19.79 -7.62 6.73
C PRO A 390 21.24 -7.81 6.26
N GLY A 391 21.99 -6.73 6.02
CA GLY A 391 23.43 -6.74 5.73
C GLY A 391 24.33 -6.64 6.97
N ASP A 392 23.79 -6.42 8.17
CA ASP A 392 24.61 -6.41 9.39
C ASP A 392 25.23 -7.82 9.59
N MET A 393 26.56 -7.90 9.61
CA MET A 393 27.33 -9.16 9.73
C MET A 393 27.20 -9.86 11.10
N SER A 394 26.31 -9.40 11.97
CA SER A 394 26.00 -10.08 13.23
C SER A 394 24.83 -11.03 12.96
N PRO A 395 25.06 -12.36 12.89
CA PRO A 395 23.99 -13.32 12.62
C PRO A 395 23.14 -13.43 13.87
N LEU A 396 22.20 -12.50 14.04
CA LEU A 396 21.26 -12.52 15.16
C LEU A 396 19.92 -13.14 14.75
N ILE A 397 19.67 -13.28 13.45
CA ILE A 397 18.47 -13.87 12.84
C ILE A 397 18.92 -14.59 11.57
N GLU A 398 19.06 -15.91 11.65
CA GLU A 398 19.61 -16.72 10.56
C GLU A 398 18.53 -17.31 9.66
N GLN A 399 17.32 -17.55 10.20
CA GLN A 399 16.21 -18.21 9.49
C GLN A 399 14.85 -17.61 9.85
N ALA A 400 13.82 -17.92 9.06
CA ALA A 400 12.45 -17.43 9.26
C ALA A 400 11.89 -17.72 10.66
N ASP A 401 12.20 -18.89 11.21
CA ASP A 401 11.74 -19.29 12.55
C ASP A 401 12.36 -18.39 13.64
N ASP A 402 13.58 -17.88 13.42
CA ASP A 402 14.22 -16.92 14.32
C ASP A 402 13.48 -15.59 14.29
N VAL A 403 13.03 -15.12 13.12
CA VAL A 403 12.22 -13.89 12.99
C VAL A 403 10.96 -13.98 13.86
N VAL A 404 10.25 -15.12 13.80
CA VAL A 404 9.02 -15.34 14.58
C VAL A 404 9.33 -15.38 16.08
N SER A 405 10.36 -16.12 16.47
CA SER A 405 10.80 -16.26 17.87
C SER A 405 11.23 -14.91 18.47
N GLU A 406 12.06 -14.16 17.76
CA GLU A 406 12.56 -12.86 18.22
C GLU A 406 11.46 -11.78 18.24
N THR A 407 10.56 -11.79 17.26
CA THR A 407 9.36 -10.93 17.28
C THR A 407 8.54 -11.18 18.55
N LYS A 408 8.34 -12.45 18.92
CA LYS A 408 7.61 -12.82 20.13
C LYS A 408 8.35 -12.33 21.39
N LYS A 409 9.66 -12.54 21.49
CA LYS A 409 10.48 -12.06 22.62
C LYS A 409 10.48 -10.54 22.76
N LEU A 410 10.49 -9.79 21.65
CA LEU A 410 10.37 -8.32 21.68
C LEU A 410 9.01 -7.89 22.23
N LYS A 411 7.93 -8.52 21.77
CA LYS A 411 6.56 -8.25 22.27
C LYS A 411 6.42 -8.58 23.76
N GLU A 412 6.94 -9.71 24.21
CA GLU A 412 6.94 -10.12 25.63
C GLU A 412 7.70 -9.15 26.53
N ARG A 413 8.75 -8.49 26.00
CA ARG A 413 9.50 -7.44 26.70
C ARG A 413 8.87 -6.04 26.60
N GLY A 414 7.72 -5.92 25.95
CA GLY A 414 6.93 -4.68 25.93
C GLY A 414 7.08 -3.84 24.67
N VAL A 415 7.75 -4.31 23.62
CA VAL A 415 7.75 -3.63 22.30
C VAL A 415 6.34 -3.67 21.70
N ASP A 416 5.78 -2.49 21.41
CA ASP A 416 4.39 -2.32 21.01
C ASP A 416 4.18 -1.39 19.78
N GLY A 417 5.28 -1.01 19.14
CA GLY A 417 5.30 -0.39 17.82
C GLY A 417 5.52 -1.42 16.71
N MET A 418 5.92 -0.92 15.54
CA MET A 418 6.19 -1.71 14.34
C MET A 418 7.46 -2.55 14.56
N ILE A 419 7.39 -3.85 14.29
CA ILE A 419 8.55 -4.75 14.33
C ILE A 419 8.84 -5.22 12.90
N ASP A 420 9.90 -4.68 12.29
CA ASP A 420 10.36 -4.97 10.93
C ASP A 420 11.76 -5.59 10.97
N ILE A 421 11.83 -6.83 11.46
CA ILE A 421 13.08 -7.61 11.49
C ILE A 421 13.06 -8.71 10.44
N ARG A 422 14.23 -8.99 9.85
CA ARG A 422 14.43 -9.86 8.68
C ARG A 422 15.64 -10.76 8.88
N GLU A 423 15.66 -11.86 8.12
CA GLU A 423 16.82 -12.76 8.03
C GLU A 423 18.05 -12.05 7.44
N SER A 424 19.24 -12.44 7.90
CA SER A 424 20.49 -11.94 7.32
C SER A 424 20.69 -12.43 5.89
N THR A 425 21.03 -11.51 4.99
CA THR A 425 21.28 -11.79 3.56
C THR A 425 22.61 -12.51 3.29
N THR A 426 23.52 -12.56 4.27
CA THR A 426 24.83 -13.21 4.16
C THR A 426 24.76 -14.72 3.91
N LEU A 427 23.65 -15.37 4.30
CA LEU A 427 23.41 -16.82 4.10
C LEU A 427 22.32 -17.15 3.08
N ALA A 428 21.44 -16.20 2.70
CA ALA A 428 20.43 -16.43 1.66
C ALA A 428 21.07 -16.77 0.29
N ILE A 429 22.27 -16.26 0.02
CA ILE A 429 23.06 -16.54 -1.18
C ILE A 429 23.67 -17.95 -1.16
N THR A 430 23.99 -18.50 0.02
CA THR A 430 24.56 -19.86 0.19
C THR A 430 23.50 -20.93 0.41
N GLY A 431 22.35 -20.61 1.02
CA GLY A 431 21.23 -21.53 1.22
C GLY A 431 20.36 -21.73 -0.03
N GLY A 432 20.17 -20.68 -0.85
CA GLY A 432 19.41 -20.75 -2.10
C GLY A 432 20.09 -21.58 -3.18
N LYS A 433 21.43 -21.59 -3.24
CA LYS A 433 22.18 -22.42 -4.19
C LYS A 433 22.26 -23.91 -3.82
N LEU A 434 22.05 -24.28 -2.56
CA LEU A 434 22.13 -25.67 -2.10
C LEU A 434 20.78 -26.40 -2.12
N LYS A 435 19.65 -25.68 -2.00
CA LYS A 435 18.32 -26.32 -2.09
C LYS A 435 17.96 -26.73 -3.53
N ASP A 436 18.39 -25.99 -4.54
CA ASP A 436 18.14 -26.35 -5.95
C ASP A 436 19.10 -27.43 -6.50
N THR A 437 20.21 -27.73 -5.82
CA THR A 437 21.13 -28.81 -6.23
C THR A 437 20.94 -30.12 -5.46
N ALA A 438 20.24 -30.11 -4.32
CA ALA A 438 19.99 -31.34 -3.56
C ALA A 438 18.80 -32.18 -4.10
N GLY A 439 17.93 -31.59 -4.93
CA GLY A 439 16.82 -32.28 -5.60
C GLY A 439 17.24 -33.06 -6.84
N ASP A 440 18.24 -32.58 -7.59
CA ASP A 440 18.61 -33.13 -8.91
C ASP A 440 19.75 -34.16 -8.91
N VAL A 441 20.37 -34.44 -7.75
CA VAL A 441 21.51 -35.39 -7.67
C VAL A 441 21.08 -36.80 -7.25
N LYS A 442 19.84 -37.01 -6.80
CA LYS A 442 19.36 -38.36 -6.43
C LYS A 442 18.86 -39.21 -7.60
N ASP A 443 18.50 -38.59 -8.74
CA ASP A 443 18.00 -39.33 -9.91
C ASP A 443 19.04 -39.51 -11.04
N SER A 444 20.19 -38.84 -10.99
CA SER A 444 21.23 -38.95 -12.03
C SER A 444 22.33 -40.00 -11.76
N VAL A 445 22.35 -40.62 -10.56
CA VAL A 445 23.42 -41.57 -10.15
C VAL A 445 22.99 -43.04 -10.28
N VAL A 446 21.72 -43.32 -10.59
CA VAL A 446 21.21 -44.70 -10.75
C VAL A 446 21.08 -45.14 -12.23
N SER A 447 21.20 -44.22 -13.20
CA SER A 447 21.06 -44.55 -14.63
C SER A 447 22.38 -44.80 -15.40
N SER A 448 23.54 -44.59 -14.78
CA SER A 448 24.84 -44.59 -15.50
C SER A 448 25.73 -45.81 -15.23
N PHE A 449 25.25 -46.82 -14.49
CA PHE A 449 26.05 -48.00 -14.11
C PHE A 449 25.65 -49.33 -14.79
N LYS A 450 24.86 -49.27 -15.87
CA LYS A 450 24.54 -50.45 -16.70
C LYS A 450 24.68 -50.14 -18.19
N GLY A 451 25.90 -50.17 -18.69
CA GLY A 451 26.17 -50.05 -20.12
C GLY A 451 27.63 -50.28 -20.49
N ALA A 452 27.92 -51.51 -20.93
CA ALA A 452 29.06 -51.89 -21.77
C ALA A 452 30.49 -51.77 -21.21
N VAL A 453 30.90 -52.81 -20.46
CA VAL A 453 32.28 -53.30 -20.51
C VAL A 453 32.43 -54.11 -21.80
N SER A 454 33.26 -53.65 -22.74
CA SER A 454 33.74 -54.44 -23.87
C SER A 454 35.27 -54.38 -23.88
N PHE A 455 35.89 -55.54 -23.74
CA PHE A 455 37.33 -55.77 -23.73
C PHE A 455 37.87 -55.93 -25.17
N GLY A 456 39.04 -55.33 -25.43
CA GLY A 456 39.93 -55.69 -26.54
C GLY A 456 40.47 -54.45 -27.27
N LYS A 457 41.75 -54.33 -27.66
CA LYS A 457 42.92 -55.22 -27.64
C LYS A 457 44.17 -54.33 -27.66
N TRP A 458 45.25 -54.88 -27.14
CA TRP A 458 46.59 -54.31 -27.08
C TRP A 458 47.26 -54.14 -28.46
N LYS A 459 48.12 -53.13 -28.57
CA LYS A 459 49.53 -53.28 -28.97
C LYS A 459 50.40 -52.43 -28.06
#